data_AF-A0A5E8H4K6-F1
#
_entry.id   AF-A0A5E8H4K6-F1
#
_cell.length_a   1.000
_cell.length_b   1.000
_cell.length_c   1.000
_cell.angle_alpha   90.00
_cell.angle_beta   90.00
_cell.angle_gamma   90.00
#
_symmetry.space_group_name_H-M   'P 1'
#
loop_
_entity.id
_entity.type
_entity.pdbx_description
1 polymer ?
#
loop_
_entity_poly.entity_id
_entity_poly.type
_entity_poly.pdbx_seq_one_letter_code
_entity_poly.pdbx_strand_id
1 'polypeptide(L)'
;MIQTYYAAYFSAHAILRFFGKSFTHLEIGHVQFLRGRCASEVGYTPRLPSSYYLIELATDSRTLSFNQCNESHKDLWKCFQALLQSISTETLRLRASEIRRQAVSKKFSDLVDALSARGRHPAGNWLSLMRNDVNYKSLHGVWFPFNKSTPVFDDLMKYVKGWRDCSTDFGDPNTIKNDRERFFVTAFIVIDLGLSIAQDYRDIAAKAGRRSSEFIRLINLSAAA
;
A
#
# COMPACT_ATOMS: atom_id res chain seq x y z
N MET A 1 -2.99 -12.43 12.47
CA MET A 1 -1.69 -11.79 12.14
C MET A 1 -1.27 -11.98 10.70
N ILE A 2 -1.01 -13.22 10.20
CA ILE A 2 -0.62 -13.42 8.79
C ILE A 2 -1.69 -12.96 7.80
N GLN A 3 -2.97 -13.26 8.06
CA GLN A 3 -4.08 -12.77 7.25
C GLN A 3 -4.13 -11.23 7.22
N THR A 4 -3.95 -10.57 8.37
CA THR A 4 -3.87 -9.11 8.49
C THR A 4 -2.74 -8.54 7.65
N TYR A 5 -1.57 -9.19 7.64
CA TYR A 5 -0.45 -8.79 6.81
C TYR A 5 -0.80 -8.85 5.31
N TYR A 6 -1.38 -9.95 4.84
CA TYR A 6 -1.75 -10.07 3.43
C TYR A 6 -2.86 -9.10 3.03
N ALA A 7 -3.82 -8.85 3.92
CA ALA A 7 -4.80 -7.79 3.71
C ALA A 7 -4.12 -6.42 3.57
N ALA A 8 -3.17 -6.08 4.45
CA ALA A 8 -2.39 -4.85 4.35
C ALA A 8 -1.54 -4.79 3.07
N TYR A 9 -0.94 -5.91 2.66
CA TYR A 9 -0.18 -6.04 1.42
C TYR A 9 -1.05 -5.72 0.19
N PHE A 10 -2.26 -6.28 0.11
CA PHE A 10 -3.19 -5.97 -0.98
C PHE A 10 -3.74 -4.54 -0.89
N SER A 11 -3.97 -4.00 0.31
CA SER A 11 -4.34 -2.60 0.49
C SER A 11 -3.24 -1.64 0.01
N ALA A 12 -1.97 -1.91 0.32
CA ALA A 12 -0.85 -1.11 -0.18
C ALA A 12 -0.79 -1.10 -1.72
N HIS A 13 -1.00 -2.27 -2.35
CA HIS A 13 -1.17 -2.39 -3.81
C HIS A 13 -2.31 -1.53 -4.35
N ALA A 14 -3.49 -1.58 -3.71
CA ALA A 14 -4.64 -0.78 -4.11
C ALA A 14 -4.37 0.73 -3.97
N ILE A 15 -3.76 1.15 -2.85
CA ILE A 15 -3.40 2.54 -2.61
C ILE A 15 -2.41 3.02 -3.68
N LEU A 16 -1.36 2.26 -3.99
CA LEU A 16 -0.44 2.63 -5.09
C LEU A 16 -1.20 2.92 -6.39
N ARG A 17 -2.19 2.08 -6.75
CA ARG A 17 -2.99 2.26 -7.96
C ARG A 17 -3.85 3.52 -7.96
N PHE A 18 -4.43 3.89 -6.80
CA PHE A 18 -5.13 5.17 -6.66
C PHE A 18 -4.22 6.38 -6.95
N PHE A 19 -2.91 6.24 -6.73
CA PHE A 19 -1.90 7.26 -7.02
C PHE A 19 -1.16 7.04 -8.34
N GLY A 20 -1.72 6.26 -9.28
CA GLY A 20 -1.16 6.07 -10.62
C GLY A 20 0.10 5.19 -10.67
N LYS A 21 0.33 4.38 -9.62
CA LYS A 21 1.46 3.47 -9.50
C LYS A 21 0.98 2.02 -9.46
N SER A 22 1.64 1.12 -10.18
CA SER A 22 1.35 -0.32 -10.11
C SER A 22 2.63 -1.08 -9.83
N PHE A 23 2.69 -1.76 -8.68
CA PHE A 23 3.73 -2.73 -8.40
C PHE A 23 3.29 -4.09 -8.96
N THR A 24 3.99 -4.65 -9.93
CA THR A 24 3.53 -5.86 -10.63
C THR A 24 4.68 -6.71 -11.13
N HIS A 25 4.51 -8.02 -11.12
CA HIS A 25 5.42 -8.96 -11.77
C HIS A 25 5.07 -9.06 -13.26
N LEU A 26 6.03 -8.72 -14.13
CA LEU A 26 5.89 -8.93 -15.56
C LEU A 26 6.50 -10.27 -15.93
N GLU A 27 5.65 -11.24 -16.24
CA GLU A 27 6.05 -12.54 -16.76
C GLU A 27 6.54 -12.44 -18.20
N ILE A 28 7.17 -13.49 -18.69
CA ILE A 28 7.80 -13.50 -20.02
C ILE A 28 6.79 -13.18 -21.13
N GLY A 29 5.54 -13.64 -21.00
CA GLY A 29 4.46 -13.34 -21.94
C GLY A 29 4.10 -11.85 -21.96
N HIS A 30 3.97 -11.20 -20.79
CA HIS A 30 3.72 -9.77 -20.68
C HIS A 30 4.85 -8.95 -21.31
N VAL A 31 6.11 -9.34 -21.04
CA VAL A 31 7.30 -8.71 -21.60
C VAL A 31 7.34 -8.82 -23.12
N GLN A 32 7.08 -10.02 -23.66
CA GLN A 32 7.08 -10.26 -25.10
C GLN A 32 5.98 -9.46 -25.79
N PHE A 33 4.79 -9.40 -25.19
CA PHE A 33 3.69 -8.57 -25.66
C PHE A 33 4.09 -7.09 -25.75
N LEU A 34 4.63 -6.52 -24.66
CA LEU A 34 5.06 -5.12 -24.62
C LEU A 34 6.17 -4.84 -25.64
N ARG A 35 7.17 -5.72 -25.76
CA ARG A 35 8.23 -5.59 -26.76
C ARG A 35 7.68 -5.60 -28.18
N GLY A 36 6.75 -6.51 -28.48
CA GLY A 36 6.09 -6.58 -29.79
C GLY A 36 5.36 -5.28 -30.13
N ARG A 37 4.58 -4.74 -29.19
CA ARG A 37 3.87 -3.46 -29.36
C ARG A 37 4.84 -2.29 -29.58
N CYS A 38 5.91 -2.18 -28.80
CA CYS A 38 6.89 -1.10 -28.98
C CYS A 38 7.62 -1.22 -30.33
N ALA A 39 7.96 -2.44 -30.75
CA ALA A 39 8.60 -2.67 -32.04
C ALA A 39 7.69 -2.31 -33.21
N SER A 40 6.40 -2.68 -33.16
CA SER A 40 5.45 -2.41 -34.24
C SER A 40 5.00 -0.96 -34.33
N GLU A 41 4.80 -0.29 -33.19
CA GLU A 41 4.19 1.05 -33.14
C GLU A 41 5.23 2.18 -33.15
N VAL A 42 6.43 1.93 -32.62
CA VAL A 42 7.45 2.96 -32.38
C VAL A 42 8.82 2.59 -32.98
N GLY A 43 8.98 1.39 -33.51
CA GLY A 43 10.27 0.92 -34.05
C GLY A 43 11.36 0.74 -32.98
N TYR A 44 10.98 0.64 -31.70
CA TYR A 44 11.89 0.52 -30.57
C TYR A 44 11.63 -0.76 -29.79
N THR A 45 12.69 -1.49 -29.41
CA THR A 45 12.56 -2.70 -28.57
C THR A 45 13.16 -2.46 -27.19
N PRO A 46 12.32 -2.32 -26.14
CA PRO A 46 12.82 -2.09 -24.79
C PRO A 46 13.54 -3.31 -24.21
N ARG A 47 14.64 -3.07 -23.50
CA ARG A 47 15.27 -4.08 -22.65
C ARG A 47 14.48 -4.22 -21.35
N LEU A 48 13.42 -5.01 -21.41
CA LEU A 48 12.51 -5.28 -20.29
C LEU A 48 12.59 -6.77 -19.92
N PRO A 49 13.41 -7.22 -18.95
CA PRO A 49 13.40 -8.62 -18.50
C PRO A 49 12.10 -8.98 -17.75
N SER A 50 11.85 -10.28 -17.54
CA SER A 50 10.78 -10.70 -16.62
C SER A 50 11.25 -10.42 -15.19
N SER A 51 10.50 -9.60 -14.44
CA SER A 51 10.86 -9.11 -13.12
C SER A 51 9.67 -8.43 -12.44
N TYR A 52 9.84 -8.04 -11.18
CA TYR A 52 8.98 -7.06 -10.54
C TYR A 52 9.28 -5.66 -11.09
N TYR A 53 8.23 -4.86 -11.25
CA TYR A 53 8.31 -3.46 -11.68
C TYR A 53 7.40 -2.59 -10.85
N LEU A 54 7.88 -1.39 -10.50
CA LEU A 54 7.02 -0.25 -10.21
C LEU A 54 6.76 0.50 -11.51
N ILE A 55 5.53 0.39 -11.99
CA ILE A 55 5.04 1.05 -13.19
C ILE A 55 4.35 2.34 -12.77
N GLU A 56 4.76 3.49 -13.31
CA GLU A 56 4.17 4.78 -12.97
C GLU A 56 3.73 5.54 -14.20
N LEU A 57 2.51 6.07 -14.18
CA LEU A 57 1.99 6.97 -15.21
C LEU A 57 2.18 8.42 -14.77
N ALA A 58 3.08 9.13 -15.42
CA ALA A 58 3.21 10.57 -15.28
C ALA A 58 2.12 11.26 -16.12
N THR A 59 1.07 11.77 -15.46
CA THR A 59 -0.11 12.31 -16.15
C THR A 59 0.16 13.60 -16.93
N ASP A 60 1.15 14.37 -16.50
CA ASP A 60 1.60 15.62 -17.12
C ASP A 60 2.30 15.37 -18.47
N SER A 61 3.24 14.43 -18.49
CA SER A 61 4.05 14.07 -19.66
C SER A 61 3.46 12.91 -20.47
N ARG A 62 2.36 12.31 -19.99
CA ARG A 62 1.76 11.08 -20.53
C ARG A 62 2.78 9.95 -20.71
N THR A 63 3.80 9.92 -19.85
CA THR A 63 4.90 8.96 -19.92
C THR A 63 4.64 7.81 -18.96
N LEU A 64 4.78 6.58 -19.45
CA LEU A 64 4.74 5.37 -18.65
C LEU A 64 6.17 4.91 -18.35
N SER A 65 6.54 4.87 -17.08
CA SER A 65 7.88 4.44 -16.64
C SER A 65 7.83 3.04 -16.01
N PHE A 66 8.91 2.27 -16.20
CA PHE A 66 9.07 0.93 -15.66
C PHE A 66 10.34 0.88 -14.83
N ASN A 67 10.20 0.93 -13.50
CA ASN A 67 11.33 0.85 -12.58
C ASN A 67 11.46 -0.59 -12.08
N GLN A 68 12.54 -1.27 -12.46
CA GLN A 68 12.76 -2.67 -12.07
C GLN A 68 12.94 -2.80 -10.55
N CYS A 69 12.32 -3.81 -9.97
CA CYS A 69 12.41 -4.20 -8.57
C CYS A 69 12.89 -5.66 -8.47
N ASN A 70 13.41 -6.03 -7.30
CA ASN A 70 14.07 -7.31 -7.06
C ASN A 70 13.20 -8.28 -6.26
N GLU A 71 12.35 -7.80 -5.34
CA GLU A 71 11.63 -8.67 -4.41
C GLU A 71 10.18 -8.21 -4.16
N SER A 72 9.26 -9.17 -4.10
CA SER A 72 7.81 -8.91 -4.12
C SER A 72 7.28 -8.19 -2.89
N HIS A 73 7.81 -8.46 -1.70
CA HIS A 73 7.32 -7.91 -0.45
C HIS A 73 8.12 -6.69 -0.02
N LYS A 74 9.45 -6.78 0.11
CA LYS A 74 10.28 -5.66 0.58
C LYS A 74 10.20 -4.48 -0.37
N ASP A 75 10.26 -4.69 -1.69
CA ASP A 75 10.22 -3.57 -2.62
C ASP A 75 8.82 -2.96 -2.72
N LEU A 76 7.74 -3.74 -2.58
CA LEU A 76 6.40 -3.16 -2.44
C LEU A 76 6.35 -2.20 -1.26
N TRP A 77 6.80 -2.63 -0.08
CA TRP A 77 6.77 -1.78 1.12
C TRP A 77 7.67 -0.54 0.98
N LYS A 78 8.82 -0.66 0.30
CA LYS A 78 9.67 0.47 -0.04
C LYS A 78 8.96 1.47 -0.96
N CYS A 79 8.30 0.98 -2.02
CA CYS A 79 7.52 1.83 -2.93
C CYS A 79 6.35 2.50 -2.20
N PHE A 80 5.67 1.76 -1.33
CA PHE A 80 4.57 2.28 -0.52
C PHE A 80 5.03 3.35 0.48
N GLN A 81 6.15 3.12 1.18
CA GLN A 81 6.78 4.11 2.06
C GLN A 81 7.14 5.39 1.29
N ALA A 82 7.72 5.27 0.09
CA ALA A 82 8.06 6.43 -0.75
C ALA A 82 6.81 7.23 -1.15
N LEU A 83 5.69 6.54 -1.45
CA LEU A 83 4.41 7.20 -1.68
C LEU A 83 3.93 7.96 -0.43
N LEU A 84 3.95 7.35 0.75
CA LEU A 84 3.51 7.99 1.99
C LEU A 84 4.37 9.22 2.34
N GLN A 85 5.69 9.16 2.13
CA GLN A 85 6.59 10.30 2.30
C GLN A 85 6.26 11.46 1.33
N SER A 86 5.96 11.12 0.08
CA SER A 86 5.50 12.10 -0.91
C SER A 86 4.19 12.74 -0.47
N ILE A 87 3.18 11.95 -0.06
CA ILE A 87 1.89 12.47 0.41
C ILE A 87 2.10 13.36 1.66
N SER A 88 2.88 12.91 2.63
CA SER A 88 3.21 13.69 3.83
C SER A 88 3.77 15.07 3.47
N THR A 89 4.63 15.15 2.46
CA THR A 89 5.21 16.41 1.97
C THR A 89 4.19 17.26 1.20
N GLU A 90 3.47 16.66 0.24
CA GLU A 90 2.52 17.38 -0.61
C GLU A 90 1.31 17.90 0.19
N THR A 91 0.93 17.24 1.29
CA THR A 91 -0.18 17.71 2.15
C THR A 91 0.06 19.10 2.74
N LEU A 92 1.33 19.50 2.92
CA LEU A 92 1.70 20.83 3.40
C LEU A 92 1.40 21.93 2.38
N ARG A 93 1.25 21.59 1.10
CA ARG A 93 0.92 22.53 0.01
C ARG A 93 -0.59 22.66 -0.24
N LEU A 94 -1.42 21.87 0.45
CA LEU A 94 -2.86 21.90 0.26
C LEU A 94 -3.45 23.26 0.69
N ARG A 95 -4.59 23.62 0.09
CA ARG A 95 -5.38 24.78 0.51
C ARG A 95 -6.23 24.42 1.72
N ALA A 96 -5.62 24.44 2.91
CA ALA A 96 -6.25 24.19 4.20
C ALA A 96 -5.55 25.00 5.30
N SER A 97 -6.13 25.06 6.51
CA SER A 97 -5.47 25.69 7.65
C SER A 97 -4.15 24.99 7.99
N GLU A 98 -3.17 25.75 8.50
CA GLU A 98 -1.86 25.23 8.86
C GLU A 98 -1.94 24.04 9.82
N ILE A 99 -2.75 24.17 10.88
CA ILE A 99 -2.99 23.11 11.87
C ILE A 99 -3.46 21.83 11.19
N ARG A 100 -4.42 21.93 10.25
CA ARG A 100 -4.95 20.76 9.55
C ARG A 100 -3.91 20.12 8.63
N ARG A 101 -3.11 20.93 7.92
CA ARG A 101 -2.04 20.42 7.04
C ARG A 101 -0.97 19.69 7.84
N GLN A 102 -0.51 20.27 8.94
CA GLN A 102 0.48 19.64 9.82
C GLN A 102 -0.06 18.36 10.44
N ALA A 103 -1.31 18.35 10.92
CA ALA A 103 -1.94 17.14 11.47
C ALA A 103 -2.01 16.00 10.46
N VAL A 104 -2.41 16.28 9.20
CA VAL A 104 -2.46 15.27 8.13
C VAL A 104 -1.06 14.80 7.74
N SER A 105 -0.13 15.73 7.53
CA SER A 105 1.27 15.43 7.23
C SER A 105 1.89 14.50 8.28
N LYS A 106 1.62 14.78 9.56
CA LYS A 106 2.06 13.97 10.71
C LYS A 106 1.50 12.55 10.66
N LYS A 107 0.21 12.35 10.34
CA LYS A 107 -0.36 10.99 10.22
C LYS A 107 0.40 10.12 9.21
N PHE A 108 0.79 10.71 8.07
CA PHE A 108 1.58 9.99 7.06
C PHE A 108 3.02 9.76 7.50
N SER A 109 3.66 10.72 8.17
CA SER A 109 5.02 10.51 8.71
C SER A 109 5.05 9.45 9.81
N ASP A 110 4.06 9.44 10.70
CA ASP A 110 3.94 8.44 11.76
C ASP A 110 3.78 7.03 11.16
N LEU A 111 3.02 6.89 10.07
CA LEU A 111 2.89 5.61 9.38
C LEU A 111 4.21 5.18 8.69
N VAL A 112 4.97 6.12 8.14
CA VAL A 112 6.32 5.86 7.60
C VAL A 112 7.27 5.36 8.70
N ASP A 113 7.22 5.99 9.88
CA ASP A 113 8.01 5.56 11.04
C ASP A 113 7.59 4.17 11.52
N ALA A 114 6.30 3.88 11.51
CA ALA A 114 5.78 2.56 11.87
C ALA A 114 6.26 1.47 10.90
N LEU A 115 6.20 1.72 9.59
CA LEU A 115 6.71 0.80 8.55
C LEU A 115 8.22 0.58 8.63
N SER A 116 8.97 1.54 9.19
CA SER A 116 10.42 1.43 9.38
C SER A 116 10.83 0.93 10.77
N ALA A 117 9.87 0.56 11.63
CA ALA A 117 10.10 0.25 13.03
C ALA A 117 10.92 1.32 13.77
N ARG A 118 10.56 2.59 13.54
CA ARG A 118 11.24 3.80 14.03
C ARG A 118 12.67 3.91 13.49
N GLY A 119 12.82 3.80 12.17
CA GLY A 119 14.10 3.93 11.46
C GLY A 119 15.02 2.70 11.49
N ARG A 120 14.71 1.65 12.25
CA ARG A 120 15.50 0.39 12.28
C ARG A 120 15.52 -0.33 10.92
N HIS A 121 14.48 -0.12 10.12
CA HIS A 121 14.34 -0.66 8.77
C HIS A 121 14.07 0.50 7.80
N PRO A 122 15.10 1.24 7.36
CA PRO A 122 14.93 2.49 6.61
C PRO A 122 14.20 2.31 5.27
N ALA A 123 14.24 1.10 4.70
CA ALA A 123 13.50 0.72 3.49
C ALA A 123 12.00 0.42 3.73
N GLY A 124 11.47 0.66 4.92
CA GLY A 124 10.03 0.53 5.23
C GLY A 124 9.50 -0.90 5.20
N ASN A 125 10.40 -1.89 5.14
CA ASN A 125 10.06 -3.28 4.91
C ASN A 125 9.88 -4.10 6.20
N TRP A 126 9.70 -3.44 7.35
CA TRP A 126 9.56 -4.10 8.64
C TRP A 126 8.42 -5.11 8.67
N LEU A 127 7.27 -4.78 8.06
CA LEU A 127 6.14 -5.72 8.00
C LEU A 127 6.51 -7.02 7.26
N SER A 128 7.31 -6.95 6.19
CA SER A 128 7.80 -8.14 5.48
C SER A 128 8.71 -8.99 6.36
N LEU A 129 9.62 -8.34 7.09
CA LEU A 129 10.54 -9.03 8.02
C LEU A 129 9.79 -9.72 9.15
N MET A 130 8.87 -9.01 9.81
CA MET A 130 8.06 -9.56 10.89
C MET A 130 7.15 -10.70 10.40
N ARG A 131 6.58 -10.58 9.19
CA ARG A 131 5.85 -11.69 8.55
C ARG A 131 6.73 -12.91 8.36
N ASN A 132 7.96 -12.75 7.89
CA ASN A 132 8.88 -13.87 7.70
C ASN A 132 9.28 -14.52 9.02
N ASP A 133 9.50 -13.73 10.07
CA ASP A 133 9.80 -14.23 11.41
C ASP A 133 8.62 -15.02 11.99
N VAL A 134 7.40 -14.50 11.86
CA VAL A 134 6.16 -15.19 12.27
C VAL A 134 5.92 -16.45 11.45
N ASN A 135 6.10 -16.41 10.13
CA ASN A 135 5.70 -17.50 9.24
C ASN A 135 6.72 -18.65 9.19
N TYR A 136 8.02 -18.36 9.19
CA TYR A 136 9.05 -19.38 8.94
C TYR A 136 9.81 -19.83 10.17
N LYS A 137 9.93 -18.97 11.19
CA LYS A 137 10.74 -19.30 12.35
C LYS A 137 9.89 -19.89 13.49
N SER A 138 8.57 -20.04 13.27
CA SER A 138 7.55 -20.27 14.31
C SER A 138 7.75 -19.39 15.54
N LEU A 139 8.46 -18.27 15.35
CA LEU A 139 8.77 -17.35 16.41
C LEU A 139 7.47 -16.67 16.80
N HIS A 140 7.45 -16.23 18.04
CA HIS A 140 6.33 -15.48 18.59
C HIS A 140 5.10 -16.31 19.01
N GLY A 141 5.16 -17.64 19.08
CA GLY A 141 4.10 -18.44 19.74
C GLY A 141 2.70 -18.24 19.15
N VAL A 142 2.63 -17.83 17.89
CA VAL A 142 1.40 -17.57 17.12
C VAL A 142 0.95 -18.78 16.32
N TRP A 143 1.73 -19.85 16.35
CA TRP A 143 1.41 -21.16 15.82
C TRP A 143 1.09 -22.12 16.96
N PHE A 144 0.16 -23.04 16.72
CA PHE A 144 -0.20 -24.08 17.66
C PHE A 144 1.00 -25.01 17.96
N PRO A 145 1.16 -25.53 19.20
CA PRO A 145 0.33 -25.29 20.38
C PRO A 145 0.61 -23.92 21.03
N PHE A 146 -0.46 -23.20 21.39
CA PHE A 146 -0.34 -21.86 21.96
C PHE A 146 0.19 -21.92 23.39
N ASN A 147 1.24 -21.17 23.67
CA ASN A 147 1.74 -20.94 25.02
C ASN A 147 0.65 -20.14 25.77
N LYS A 148 0.28 -20.56 26.99
CA LYS A 148 -0.81 -19.99 27.82
C LYS A 148 -0.70 -18.48 28.08
N SER A 149 0.42 -17.85 27.74
CA SER A 149 0.70 -16.42 27.86
C SER A 149 0.56 -15.67 26.53
N THR A 150 -0.56 -15.83 25.80
CA THR A 150 -0.84 -14.97 24.64
C THR A 150 -2.04 -14.06 24.91
N PRO A 151 -1.91 -13.00 25.74
CA PRO A 151 -3.01 -12.08 26.07
C PRO A 151 -3.40 -11.16 24.91
N VAL A 152 -2.77 -11.31 23.74
CA VAL A 152 -2.79 -10.30 22.68
C VAL A 152 -4.02 -10.47 21.77
N PHE A 153 -4.60 -11.67 21.65
CA PHE A 153 -5.64 -11.90 20.63
C PHE A 153 -6.94 -11.12 20.90
N ASP A 154 -7.46 -11.17 22.13
CA ASP A 154 -8.72 -10.50 22.45
C ASP A 154 -8.60 -8.98 22.37
N ASP A 155 -7.47 -8.43 22.80
CA ASP A 155 -7.17 -7.00 22.65
C ASP A 155 -7.00 -6.60 21.18
N LEU A 156 -6.33 -7.43 20.37
CA LEU A 156 -6.24 -7.20 18.93
C LEU A 156 -7.61 -7.24 18.24
N MET A 157 -8.49 -8.14 18.66
CA MET A 157 -9.84 -8.24 18.10
C MET A 157 -10.73 -7.05 18.43
N LYS A 158 -10.44 -6.28 19.50
CA LYS A 158 -11.12 -5.00 19.76
C LYS A 158 -10.88 -3.99 18.63
N TYR A 159 -9.66 -3.93 18.08
CA TYR A 159 -9.33 -3.07 16.94
C TYR A 159 -10.04 -3.52 15.65
N VAL A 160 -10.30 -4.82 15.50
CA VAL A 160 -11.03 -5.33 14.34
C VAL A 160 -12.51 -4.99 14.41
N LYS A 161 -13.10 -4.80 15.58
CA LYS A 161 -14.54 -4.57 15.69
C LYS A 161 -14.91 -3.19 15.14
N GLY A 162 -15.72 -3.15 14.07
CA GLY A 162 -16.17 -1.89 13.44
C GLY A 162 -15.26 -1.36 12.32
N TRP A 163 -14.24 -2.13 11.91
CA TRP A 163 -13.29 -1.71 10.87
C TRP A 163 -13.91 -1.35 9.51
N ARG A 164 -15.11 -1.86 9.21
CA ARG A 164 -15.82 -1.57 7.96
C ARG A 164 -16.37 -0.14 7.90
N ASP A 165 -16.49 0.50 9.06
CA ASP A 165 -17.08 1.83 9.20
C ASP A 165 -16.03 2.95 9.07
N CYS A 166 -14.74 2.61 8.87
CA CYS A 166 -13.61 3.55 8.70
C CYS A 166 -13.58 4.70 9.72
N SER A 167 -14.07 4.43 10.94
CA SER A 167 -14.25 5.44 12.00
C SER A 167 -13.42 5.14 13.25
N THR A 168 -12.64 4.05 13.23
CA THR A 168 -11.85 3.61 14.37
C THR A 168 -10.52 4.36 14.39
N ASP A 169 -10.27 5.10 15.47
CA ASP A 169 -8.94 5.65 15.74
C ASP A 169 -8.05 4.58 16.35
N PHE A 170 -7.07 4.11 15.58
CA PHE A 170 -6.09 3.12 16.03
C PHE A 170 -4.96 3.73 16.87
N GLY A 171 -4.95 5.06 17.04
CA GLY A 171 -3.90 5.78 17.73
C GLY A 171 -2.57 5.77 16.97
N ASP A 172 -1.50 6.17 17.64
CA ASP A 172 -0.14 6.15 17.07
C ASP A 172 0.51 4.77 17.30
N PRO A 173 0.71 3.95 16.24
CA PRO A 173 1.36 2.64 16.37
C PRO A 173 2.79 2.75 16.91
N ASN A 174 3.43 3.91 16.77
CA ASN A 174 4.77 4.13 17.28
C ASN A 174 4.82 4.23 18.81
N THR A 175 3.70 4.32 19.52
CA THR A 175 3.68 4.28 20.99
C THR A 175 3.65 2.85 21.54
N ILE A 176 3.28 1.88 20.71
CA ILE A 176 3.11 0.48 21.11
C ILE A 176 4.48 -0.17 21.34
N LYS A 177 4.67 -0.77 22.53
CA LYS A 177 5.93 -1.43 22.92
C LYS A 177 6.06 -2.86 22.40
N ASN A 178 4.95 -3.60 22.33
CA ASN A 178 4.95 -4.97 21.86
C ASN A 178 5.03 -5.01 20.33
N ASP A 179 6.09 -5.63 19.79
CA ASP A 179 6.31 -5.66 18.33
C ASP A 179 5.18 -6.38 17.56
N ARG A 180 4.51 -7.36 18.15
CA ARG A 180 3.40 -8.09 17.51
C ARG A 180 2.15 -7.25 17.42
N GLU A 181 1.84 -6.56 18.51
CA GLU A 181 0.73 -5.63 18.58
C GLU A 181 0.95 -4.47 17.63
N ARG A 182 2.14 -3.86 17.67
CA ARG A 182 2.52 -2.81 16.73
C ARG A 182 2.42 -3.29 15.29
N PHE A 183 2.91 -4.50 14.98
CA PHE A 183 2.82 -5.07 13.64
C PHE A 183 1.37 -5.20 13.19
N PHE A 184 0.50 -5.71 14.07
CA PHE A 184 -0.92 -5.84 13.78
C PHE A 184 -1.58 -4.48 13.53
N VAL A 185 -1.38 -3.52 14.43
CA VAL A 185 -1.97 -2.18 14.35
C VAL A 185 -1.46 -1.43 13.12
N THR A 186 -0.15 -1.48 12.82
CA THR A 186 0.42 -0.88 11.60
C THR A 186 -0.18 -1.51 10.34
N ALA A 187 -0.27 -2.84 10.27
CA ALA A 187 -0.91 -3.51 9.14
C ALA A 187 -2.38 -3.10 9.00
N PHE A 188 -3.09 -2.97 10.12
CA PHE A 188 -4.50 -2.59 10.12
C PHE A 188 -4.72 -1.14 9.69
N ILE A 189 -3.87 -0.20 10.11
CA ILE A 189 -3.90 1.20 9.63
C ILE A 189 -3.73 1.28 8.11
N VAL A 190 -2.88 0.42 7.51
CA VAL A 190 -2.75 0.35 6.04
C VAL A 190 -4.03 -0.15 5.39
N ILE A 191 -4.72 -1.11 6.01
CA ILE A 191 -6.01 -1.62 5.52
C ILE A 191 -7.05 -0.51 5.59
N ASP A 192 -7.18 0.14 6.73
CA ASP A 192 -8.12 1.22 7.00
C ASP A 192 -7.92 2.43 6.06
N LEU A 193 -6.66 2.81 5.81
CA LEU A 193 -6.32 3.83 4.82
C LEU A 193 -6.81 3.46 3.41
N GLY A 194 -6.62 2.20 3.01
CA GLY A 194 -7.06 1.70 1.70
C GLY A 194 -8.59 1.73 1.56
N LEU A 195 -9.32 1.36 2.61
CA LEU A 195 -10.78 1.43 2.64
C LEU A 195 -11.29 2.86 2.62
N SER A 196 -10.69 3.74 3.42
CA SER A 196 -11.04 5.16 3.49
C SER A 196 -10.88 5.82 2.11
N ILE A 197 -9.76 5.58 1.43
CA ILE A 197 -9.55 6.08 0.05
C ILE A 197 -10.60 5.51 -0.91
N ALA A 198 -10.91 4.21 -0.82
CA ALA A 198 -11.90 3.59 -1.69
C ALA A 198 -13.32 4.14 -1.46
N GLN A 199 -13.70 4.42 -0.20
CA GLN A 199 -14.97 5.03 0.15
C GLN A 199 -15.04 6.48 -0.36
N ASP A 200 -14.02 7.29 -0.11
CA ASP A 200 -13.92 8.65 -0.65
C ASP A 200 -14.04 8.65 -2.18
N TYR A 201 -13.34 7.72 -2.85
CA TYR A 201 -13.38 7.61 -4.30
C TYR A 201 -14.77 7.20 -4.82
N ARG A 202 -15.43 6.24 -4.16
CA ARG A 202 -16.81 5.84 -4.46
C ARG A 202 -17.76 7.03 -4.33
N ASP A 203 -17.63 7.81 -3.27
CA ASP A 203 -18.51 8.95 -3.01
C ASP A 203 -18.25 10.11 -4.00
N ILE A 204 -17.02 10.27 -4.48
CA ILE A 204 -16.69 11.17 -5.60
C ILE A 204 -17.32 10.66 -6.91
N ALA A 205 -17.24 9.35 -7.18
CA ALA A 205 -17.78 8.74 -8.39
C ALA A 205 -19.32 8.72 -8.42
N ALA A 206 -19.97 8.64 -7.26
CA ALA A 206 -21.44 8.68 -7.15
C ALA A 206 -22.02 10.07 -7.44
N LYS A 207 -21.22 11.14 -7.33
CA LYS A 207 -21.66 12.50 -7.69
C LYS A 207 -21.76 12.62 -9.21
N ALA A 208 -22.94 12.99 -9.71
CA ALA A 208 -23.17 13.22 -11.12
C ALA A 208 -22.23 14.32 -11.67
N GLY A 209 -21.45 14.03 -12.70
CA GLY A 209 -20.53 14.98 -13.33
C GLY A 209 -19.56 14.35 -14.33
N ARG A 210 -18.78 15.16 -15.06
CA ARG A 210 -17.84 14.66 -16.10
C ARG A 210 -16.87 13.59 -15.60
N ARG A 211 -16.41 13.70 -14.34
CA ARG A 211 -15.46 12.76 -13.74
C ARG A 211 -16.06 11.36 -13.54
N SER A 212 -17.33 11.26 -13.16
CA SER A 212 -18.00 9.97 -13.00
C SER A 212 -18.31 9.31 -14.35
N SER A 213 -18.67 10.10 -15.37
CA SER A 213 -18.88 9.58 -16.72
C SER A 213 -17.60 9.06 -17.39
N GLU A 214 -16.46 9.77 -17.26
CA GLU A 214 -15.19 9.30 -17.82
C GLU A 214 -14.64 8.06 -17.12
N PHE A 215 -14.86 7.95 -15.80
CA PHE A 215 -14.44 6.79 -15.03
C PHE A 215 -15.27 5.54 -15.33
N ILE A 216 -16.61 5.67 -15.38
CA ILE A 216 -17.49 4.56 -15.80
C ILE A 216 -17.10 4.10 -17.20
N ARG A 217 -16.78 5.04 -18.11
CA ARG A 217 -16.26 4.72 -19.43
C ARG A 217 -14.94 3.93 -19.35
N LEU A 218 -13.98 4.36 -18.53
CA LEU A 218 -12.70 3.66 -18.34
C LEU A 218 -12.88 2.25 -17.76
N ILE A 219 -13.73 2.07 -16.74
CA ILE A 219 -14.06 0.74 -16.17
C ILE A 219 -14.66 -0.16 -17.25
N ASN A 220 -15.62 0.35 -18.01
CA ASN A 220 -16.28 -0.43 -19.07
C ASN A 220 -15.30 -0.81 -20.18
N LEU A 221 -14.37 0.09 -20.53
CA LEU A 221 -13.31 -0.18 -21.50
C LEU A 221 -12.30 -1.21 -20.97
N SER A 222 -11.96 -1.17 -19.68
CA SER A 222 -11.04 -2.13 -19.06
C SER A 222 -11.67 -3.50 -18.79
N ALA A 223 -12.99 -3.57 -18.62
CA ALA A 223 -13.73 -4.83 -18.44
C ALA A 223 -14.06 -5.54 -19.76
N ALA A 224 -13.90 -4.83 -20.89
CA ALA A 224 -14.09 -5.35 -22.24
C ALA A 224 -12.79 -5.84 -22.91
N ALA A 225 -11.64 -5.74 -22.22
CA ALA A 225 -10.32 -6.20 -22.65
C ALA A 225 -9.88 -7.42 -21.83
#